data_AF-A0A0M3I5V8-F1
#
_entry.id   AF-A0A0M3I5V8-F1
#
_cell.length_a   1.000
_cell.length_b   1.000
_cell.length_c   1.000
_cell.angle_alpha   90.00
_cell.angle_beta   90.00
_cell.angle_gamma   90.00
#
_symmetry.space_group_name_H-M   'P 1'
#
loop_
_entity.id
_entity.type
_entity.pdbx_description
1 polymer ?
#
loop_
_entity_poly.entity_id
_entity_poly.type
_entity_poly.pdbx_seq_one_letter_code
_entity_poly.pdbx_strand_id
1 'polypeptide(L)'
;MDGFLRIALAPRYDSVEARRYLTEELRYPALYISIVYVIVIFLIKAAMAGRKPFELTLALNLWNTWLAVFSIIGSGVTTVSLFNEICNHGLVASYTVYGQFFEGPSGYLSFLFCISKIAELGDTIILVLRKRPLIFLHWYHHVLTLNYGILSFSEKTPYNTWIIWLNFTVHAVMYR
;
A
#
# COMPACT_ATOMS: atom_id res chain seq x y z
N MET A 1 13.25 -13.76 -14.53
CA MET A 1 12.23 -12.68 -14.60
C MET A 1 11.94 -12.30 -13.16
N ASP A 2 12.04 -11.02 -12.81
CA ASP A 2 11.80 -10.51 -11.45
C ASP A 2 10.47 -11.06 -10.89
N GLY A 3 10.45 -11.51 -9.64
CA GLY A 3 9.30 -12.17 -9.01
C GLY A 3 8.05 -11.28 -9.09
N PHE A 4 8.22 -9.97 -8.90
CA PHE A 4 7.17 -8.97 -9.09
C PHE A 4 6.59 -8.98 -10.51
N LEU A 5 7.44 -8.86 -11.54
CA LEU A 5 7.00 -8.77 -12.94
C LEU A 5 6.25 -10.03 -13.39
N ARG A 6 6.67 -11.20 -12.89
CA ARG A 6 5.97 -12.46 -13.17
C ARG A 6 4.53 -12.44 -12.63
N ILE A 7 4.29 -11.87 -11.46
CA ILE A 7 2.95 -11.77 -10.87
C ILE A 7 2.15 -10.64 -11.53
N ALA A 8 2.76 -9.47 -11.70
CA ALA A 8 2.11 -8.27 -12.22
C ALA A 8 1.67 -8.41 -13.69
N LEU A 9 2.42 -9.15 -14.49
CA LEU A 9 2.16 -9.36 -15.92
C LEU A 9 1.56 -10.75 -16.22
N ALA A 10 1.21 -11.52 -15.19
CA ALA A 10 0.58 -12.82 -15.38
C ALA A 10 -0.80 -12.65 -16.06
N PRO A 11 -1.16 -13.50 -17.04
CA PRO A 11 -2.49 -13.47 -17.65
C PRO A 11 -3.63 -13.73 -16.66
N ARG A 12 -3.33 -14.46 -15.57
CA ARG A 12 -4.24 -14.72 -14.45
C ARG A 12 -3.46 -14.52 -13.16
N TYR A 13 -4.09 -13.84 -12.22
CA TYR A 13 -3.54 -13.66 -10.90
C TYR A 13 -3.48 -14.98 -10.13
N ASP A 14 -2.35 -15.23 -9.47
CA ASP A 14 -2.11 -16.38 -8.61
C ASP A 14 -1.79 -15.88 -7.19
N SER A 15 -2.72 -16.12 -6.27
CA SER A 15 -2.60 -15.69 -4.87
C SER A 15 -1.49 -16.41 -4.11
N VAL A 16 -1.18 -17.66 -4.48
CA VAL A 16 -0.14 -18.45 -3.85
C VAL A 16 1.23 -17.89 -4.20
N GLU A 17 1.43 -17.60 -5.48
CA GLU A 17 2.68 -17.04 -5.98
C GLU A 17 2.89 -15.60 -5.48
N ALA A 18 1.85 -14.77 -5.49
CA ALA A 18 1.88 -13.42 -4.91
C ALA A 18 2.29 -13.43 -3.44
N ARG A 19 1.69 -14.33 -2.65
CA ARG A 19 2.02 -14.50 -1.24
C ARG A 19 3.44 -15.02 -1.06
N ARG A 20 3.90 -15.97 -1.89
CA ARG A 20 5.26 -16.51 -1.83
C ARG A 20 6.29 -15.39 -2.06
N TYR A 21 6.08 -14.55 -3.07
CA TYR A 21 6.92 -13.37 -3.31
C TYR A 21 6.94 -12.41 -2.11
N LEU A 22 5.77 -12.06 -1.58
CA LEU A 22 5.70 -11.17 -0.40
C LEU A 22 6.41 -11.77 0.83
N THR A 23 6.32 -13.08 1.02
CA THR A 23 6.89 -13.80 2.17
C THR A 23 8.40 -13.98 2.05
N GLU A 24 8.85 -14.52 0.91
CA GLU A 24 10.23 -14.97 0.72
C GLU A 24 11.13 -13.86 0.19
N GLU A 25 10.61 -13.02 -0.72
CA GLU A 25 11.40 -12.03 -1.41
C GLU A 25 11.24 -10.63 -0.79
N LEU A 26 10.04 -10.24 -0.34
CA LEU A 26 9.80 -8.85 0.08
C LEU A 26 9.82 -8.61 1.60
N ARG A 27 9.55 -9.63 2.43
CA ARG A 27 9.40 -9.47 3.89
C ARG A 27 10.62 -8.82 4.55
N TYR A 28 11.82 -9.36 4.33
CA TYR A 28 13.04 -8.80 4.92
C TYR A 28 13.48 -7.50 4.23
N PRO A 29 13.47 -7.40 2.88
CA PRO A 29 13.73 -6.14 2.22
C PRO A 29 12.82 -4.99 2.67
N ALA A 30 11.54 -5.21 2.96
CA ALA A 30 10.65 -4.18 3.47
C ALA A 30 11.10 -3.57 4.80
N LEU A 31 11.65 -4.40 5.71
CA LEU A 31 12.24 -3.94 6.96
C LEU A 31 13.48 -3.07 6.69
N TYR A 32 14.38 -3.52 5.81
CA TYR A 32 15.57 -2.75 5.44
C TYR A 32 15.20 -1.44 4.74
N ILE A 33 14.24 -1.46 3.82
CA ILE A 33 13.68 -0.28 3.15
C ILE A 33 13.14 0.70 4.19
N SER A 34 12.42 0.21 5.21
CA SER A 34 11.87 1.06 6.26
C SER A 34 12.95 1.75 7.09
N ILE A 35 14.02 1.03 7.45
CA ILE A 35 15.16 1.60 8.19
C ILE A 35 15.86 2.67 7.33
N VAL A 36 16.17 2.34 6.07
CA VAL A 36 16.81 3.27 5.13
C VAL A 36 15.92 4.49 4.92
N TYR A 37 14.62 4.30 4.74
CA TYR A 37 13.65 5.36 4.58
C TYR A 37 13.66 6.33 5.77
N VAL A 38 13.63 5.84 7.01
CA VAL A 38 13.70 6.71 8.20
C VAL A 38 15.00 7.52 8.21
N ILE A 39 16.14 6.88 7.95
CA ILE A 39 17.43 7.58 7.88
C ILE A 39 17.39 8.67 6.81
N VAL A 40 16.92 8.32 5.60
CA VAL A 40 16.85 9.24 4.45
C VAL A 40 15.95 10.44 4.74
N ILE A 41 14.73 10.27 5.27
CA ILE A 41 13.83 11.41 5.51
C ILE A 41 14.42 12.40 6.53
N PHE A 42 15.13 11.92 7.56
CA PHE A 42 15.77 12.79 8.55
C PHE A 42 17.03 13.46 8.01
N LEU A 43 17.81 12.77 7.16
CA LEU A 43 18.93 13.37 6.45
C LEU A 43 18.48 14.46 5.47
N ILE A 44 17.42 14.21 4.68
CA ILE A 44 16.83 15.23 3.79
C ILE A 44 16.33 16.41 4.63
N LYS A 45 15.62 16.16 5.74
CA LYS A 45 15.14 17.22 6.63
C LYS A 45 16.28 18.10 7.15
N ALA A 46 17.39 17.50 7.58
CA ALA A 46 18.59 18.21 8.02
C ALA A 46 19.24 19.00 6.88
N ALA A 47 19.42 18.39 5.70
CA ALA A 47 19.98 19.04 4.52
C ALA A 47 19.13 20.22 4.01
N MET A 48 17.80 20.13 4.21
CA MET A 48 16.86 21.18 3.85
C MET A 48 16.84 22.34 4.85
N ALA A 49 17.40 22.21 6.07
CA ALA A 49 17.31 23.25 7.11
C ALA A 49 17.71 24.65 6.59
N GLY A 50 18.85 24.74 5.89
CA GLY A 50 19.36 25.99 5.30
C GLY A 50 18.90 26.31 3.86
N ARG A 51 18.02 25.51 3.26
CA ARG A 51 17.60 25.67 1.84
C ARG A 51 16.20 26.27 1.71
N LYS A 52 15.84 26.81 0.55
CA LYS A 52 14.44 27.17 0.26
C LYS A 52 13.62 25.91 -0.03
N PRO A 53 12.30 25.87 0.26
CA PRO A 53 11.45 24.74 -0.11
C PRO A 53 11.42 24.57 -1.64
N PHE A 54 11.35 23.32 -2.11
CA PHE A 54 11.19 23.05 -3.54
C PHE A 54 9.73 23.23 -3.98
N GLU A 55 9.54 23.82 -5.15
CA GLU A 55 8.23 23.93 -5.82
C GLU A 55 7.94 22.64 -6.61
N LEU A 56 7.41 21.63 -5.93
CA LEU A 56 7.12 20.31 -6.49
C LEU A 56 5.64 20.12 -6.85
N THR A 57 4.93 21.19 -7.19
CA THR A 57 3.47 21.15 -7.40
C THR A 57 3.05 20.19 -8.51
N LEU A 58 3.74 20.19 -9.66
CA LEU A 58 3.44 19.26 -10.75
C LEU A 58 3.68 17.80 -10.33
N ALA A 59 4.83 17.52 -9.73
CA ALA A 59 5.18 16.19 -9.27
C ALA A 59 4.17 15.67 -8.22
N LEU A 60 3.78 16.52 -7.27
CA LEU A 60 2.76 16.20 -6.27
C LEU A 60 1.39 15.94 -6.91
N ASN A 61 0.97 16.78 -7.86
CA ASN A 61 -0.32 16.60 -8.52
C ASN A 61 -0.36 15.29 -9.32
N LEU A 62 0.70 14.97 -10.06
CA LEU A 62 0.81 13.69 -10.79
C LEU A 62 0.80 12.50 -9.83
N TRP A 63 1.55 12.61 -8.74
CA TRP A 63 1.64 11.59 -7.70
C TRP A 63 0.28 11.32 -7.04
N ASN A 64 -0.39 12.37 -6.58
CA ASN A 64 -1.72 12.28 -5.98
C ASN A 64 -2.76 11.75 -6.98
N THR A 65 -2.70 12.19 -8.24
CA THR A 65 -3.63 11.74 -9.29
C THR A 65 -3.50 10.24 -9.52
N TRP A 66 -2.27 9.73 -9.62
CA TRP A 66 -2.03 8.31 -9.78
C TRP A 66 -2.56 7.51 -8.58
N LEU A 67 -2.25 7.93 -7.35
CA LEU A 67 -2.74 7.26 -6.14
C LEU A 67 -4.26 7.32 -6.03
N ALA A 68 -4.89 8.42 -6.44
CA ALA A 68 -6.33 8.55 -6.48
C ALA A 68 -6.97 7.57 -7.47
N VAL A 69 -6.46 7.49 -8.70
CA VAL A 69 -6.96 6.56 -9.72
C VAL A 69 -6.80 5.11 -9.26
N PHE A 70 -5.62 4.76 -8.75
CA PHE A 70 -5.36 3.43 -8.19
C PHE A 70 -6.36 3.10 -7.06
N SER A 71 -6.62 4.06 -6.16
CA SER A 71 -7.52 3.87 -5.04
C SER A 71 -9.00 3.79 -5.43
N ILE A 72 -9.43 4.55 -6.45
CA ILE A 72 -10.81 4.49 -6.98
C ILE A 72 -11.08 3.13 -7.61
N ILE A 73 -10.16 2.63 -8.44
CA ILE A 73 -10.27 1.29 -9.04
C ILE A 73 -10.24 0.22 -7.95
N GLY A 74 -9.28 0.33 -7.02
CA GLY A 74 -9.16 -0.52 -5.84
C GLY A 74 -10.46 -0.61 -5.04
N SER A 75 -11.05 0.54 -4.70
CA SER A 75 -12.28 0.65 -3.94
C SER A 75 -13.45 -0.02 -4.67
N GLY A 76 -13.64 0.27 -5.97
CA GLY A 76 -14.73 -0.33 -6.75
C GLY A 76 -14.66 -1.86 -6.79
N VAL A 77 -13.51 -2.42 -7.14
CA VAL A 77 -13.33 -3.89 -7.28
C VAL A 77 -13.40 -4.60 -5.92
N THR A 78 -12.76 -4.04 -4.89
CA THR A 78 -12.76 -4.65 -3.55
C THR A 78 -14.13 -4.52 -2.87
N THR A 79 -14.91 -3.48 -3.18
CA THR A 79 -16.30 -3.35 -2.68
C THR A 79 -17.17 -4.51 -3.15
N VAL A 80 -17.13 -4.82 -4.45
CA VAL A 80 -17.90 -5.95 -5.00
C VAL A 80 -17.48 -7.26 -4.35
N SER A 81 -16.17 -7.48 -4.16
CA SER A 81 -15.66 -8.71 -3.55
C SER A 81 -16.01 -8.84 -2.07
N LEU A 82 -15.90 -7.75 -1.30
CA LEU A 82 -16.28 -7.73 0.11
C LEU A 82 -17.78 -7.96 0.29
N PHE A 83 -18.61 -7.32 -0.54
CA PHE A 83 -20.06 -7.50 -0.46
C PHE A 83 -20.47 -8.92 -0.84
N ASN A 84 -19.84 -9.53 -1.84
CA ASN A 84 -20.04 -10.95 -2.16
C ASN A 84 -19.66 -11.87 -1.00
N GLU A 85 -18.55 -11.60 -0.32
CA GLU A 85 -18.12 -12.37 0.87
C GLU A 85 -19.18 -12.26 2.00
N ILE A 86 -19.68 -11.05 2.25
CA ILE A 86 -20.72 -10.80 3.26
C ILE A 86 -22.06 -11.47 2.88
N CYS A 87 -22.49 -11.38 1.63
CA CYS A 87 -23.75 -11.96 1.17
C CYS A 87 -23.74 -13.50 1.21
N ASN A 88 -22.60 -14.12 0.88
CA ASN A 88 -22.50 -15.58 0.79
C ASN A 88 -22.14 -16.25 2.13
N HIS A 89 -21.32 -15.60 2.97
CA HIS A 89 -20.78 -16.20 4.19
C HIS A 89 -21.13 -15.44 5.48
N GLY A 90 -21.76 -14.27 5.37
CA GLY A 90 -22.14 -13.43 6.50
C GLY A 90 -21.05 -12.45 6.95
N LEU A 91 -21.45 -11.45 7.73
CA LEU A 91 -20.56 -10.38 8.19
C LEU A 91 -19.40 -10.91 9.03
N VAL A 92 -19.65 -11.83 9.96
CA VAL A 92 -18.61 -12.39 10.84
C VAL A 92 -17.54 -13.13 10.04
N ALA A 93 -17.95 -13.91 9.04
CA ALA A 93 -17.00 -14.64 8.19
C ALA A 93 -16.12 -13.68 7.38
N SER A 94 -16.66 -12.55 6.92
CA SER A 94 -15.91 -11.57 6.11
C SER A 94 -14.62 -11.04 6.75
N TYR A 95 -14.50 -11.11 8.08
CA TYR A 95 -13.32 -10.65 8.83
C TYR A 95 -12.66 -11.73 9.70
N THR A 96 -13.22 -12.94 9.76
CA THR A 96 -12.65 -14.07 10.52
C THR A 96 -12.17 -15.22 9.63
N VAL A 97 -12.59 -15.27 8.36
CA VAL A 97 -12.24 -16.32 7.41
C VAL A 97 -11.50 -15.72 6.21
N TYR A 98 -10.36 -16.31 5.85
CA TYR A 98 -9.64 -15.94 4.64
C TYR A 98 -10.37 -16.50 3.43
N GLY A 99 -11.00 -15.63 2.65
CA GLY A 99 -11.97 -16.01 1.61
C GLY A 99 -11.57 -15.60 0.18
N GLN A 100 -12.58 -15.56 -0.70
CA GLN A 100 -12.42 -15.29 -2.12
C GLN A 100 -12.02 -13.84 -2.43
N PHE A 101 -12.14 -12.94 -1.46
CA PHE A 101 -11.63 -11.56 -1.56
C PHE A 101 -10.16 -11.48 -2.02
N PHE A 102 -9.34 -12.48 -1.67
CA PHE A 102 -7.92 -12.49 -2.04
C PHE A 102 -7.61 -13.25 -3.33
N GLU A 103 -8.65 -13.64 -4.07
CA GLU A 103 -8.55 -14.31 -5.37
C GLU A 103 -8.99 -13.37 -6.50
N GLY A 104 -8.59 -13.68 -7.73
CA GLY A 104 -9.01 -12.91 -8.92
C GLY A 104 -8.61 -11.42 -8.87
N PRO A 105 -9.46 -10.50 -9.39
CA PRO A 105 -9.13 -9.08 -9.49
C PRO A 105 -8.92 -8.36 -8.15
N SER A 106 -9.68 -8.70 -7.12
CA SER A 106 -9.53 -8.12 -5.77
C SER A 106 -8.28 -8.63 -5.07
N GLY A 107 -7.96 -9.92 -5.26
CA GLY A 107 -6.67 -10.48 -4.87
C GLY A 107 -5.50 -9.76 -5.52
N TYR A 108 -5.57 -9.53 -6.83
CA TYR A 108 -4.55 -8.80 -7.58
C TYR A 108 -4.35 -7.37 -7.06
N LEU A 109 -5.44 -6.63 -6.85
CA LEU A 109 -5.38 -5.27 -6.29
C LEU A 109 -4.89 -5.28 -4.84
N SER A 110 -5.18 -6.32 -4.07
CA SER A 110 -4.65 -6.51 -2.71
C SER A 110 -3.14 -6.77 -2.72
N PHE A 111 -2.62 -7.51 -3.70
CA PHE A 111 -1.19 -7.65 -3.91
C PHE A 111 -0.55 -6.31 -4.28
N LEU A 112 -1.11 -5.60 -5.27
CA LEU A 112 -0.61 -4.29 -5.66
C LEU A 112 -0.69 -3.26 -4.52
N PHE A 113 -1.69 -3.38 -3.65
CA PHE A 113 -1.81 -2.57 -2.43
C PHE A 113 -0.61 -2.77 -1.50
N CYS A 114 -0.17 -4.01 -1.28
CA CYS A 114 1.04 -4.27 -0.48
C CYS A 114 2.28 -3.63 -1.12
N ILE A 115 2.38 -3.69 -2.45
CA ILE A 115 3.49 -3.06 -3.19
C ILE A 115 3.39 -1.52 -3.14
N SER A 116 2.19 -0.95 -3.20
CA SER A 116 1.99 0.50 -3.18
C SER A 116 2.51 1.15 -1.91
N LYS A 117 2.54 0.43 -0.77
CA LYS A 117 3.10 0.94 0.49
C LYS A 117 4.59 1.27 0.41
N ILE A 118 5.34 0.63 -0.49
CA ILE A 118 6.73 1.02 -0.79
C ILE A 118 6.74 2.34 -1.55
N ALA A 119 5.87 2.49 -2.56
CA ALA A 119 5.77 3.71 -3.33
C ALA A 119 5.33 4.89 -2.45
N GLU A 120 4.35 4.70 -1.57
CA GLU A 120 3.82 5.71 -0.63
C GLU A 120 4.88 6.29 0.32
N LEU A 121 6.05 5.65 0.51
CA LEU A 121 7.19 6.28 1.21
C LEU A 121 7.65 7.58 0.51
N GLY A 122 7.38 7.70 -0.78
CA GLY A 122 7.60 8.91 -1.57
C GLY A 122 6.80 10.12 -1.08
N ASP A 123 5.63 9.92 -0.45
CA ASP A 123 4.81 11.01 0.12
C ASP A 123 5.63 11.85 1.10
N THR A 124 6.32 11.16 2.01
CA THR A 124 7.13 11.82 3.03
C THR A 124 8.38 12.47 2.44
N ILE A 125 8.97 11.90 1.39
CA ILE A 125 10.11 12.52 0.68
C ILE A 125 9.66 13.85 0.05
N ILE A 126 8.54 13.87 -0.68
CA ILE A 126 7.98 15.09 -1.29
C ILE A 126 7.64 16.10 -0.19
N LEU A 127 7.05 15.65 0.92
CA LEU A 127 6.69 16.48 2.07
C LEU A 127 7.91 17.20 2.67
N VAL A 128 9.00 16.48 2.93
CA VAL A 128 10.22 17.03 3.53
C VAL A 128 10.95 17.97 2.56
N LEU A 129 11.00 17.64 1.26
CA LEU A 129 11.56 18.54 0.23
C LEU A 129 10.79 19.86 0.11
N ARG A 130 9.49 19.85 0.42
CA ARG A 130 8.64 21.05 0.47
C ARG A 130 8.67 21.76 1.83
N LYS A 131 9.51 21.31 2.78
CA LYS A 131 9.60 21.82 4.16
C LYS A 131 8.27 21.83 4.92
N ARG A 132 7.39 20.87 4.64
CA ARG A 132 6.16 20.69 5.41
C ARG A 132 6.48 20.00 6.75
N PRO A 133 5.64 20.16 7.79
CA PRO A 133 5.90 19.57 9.10
C PRO A 133 5.91 18.04 9.05
N LEU A 134 7.07 17.45 9.33
CA LEU A 134 7.23 16.00 9.47
C LEU A 134 6.73 15.55 10.85
N ILE A 135 5.45 15.25 10.97
CA ILE A 135 4.83 14.76 12.20
C ILE A 135 5.10 13.27 12.42
N PHE A 136 5.18 12.85 13.69
CA PHE A 136 5.44 11.45 14.07
C PHE A 136 4.47 10.48 13.42
N LEU A 137 3.17 10.76 13.52
CA LEU A 137 2.12 9.89 13.00
C LEU A 137 2.32 9.53 11.53
N HIS A 138 2.75 10.47 10.69
CA HIS A 138 2.85 10.27 9.25
C HIS A 138 3.94 9.25 8.88
N TRP A 139 5.20 9.50 9.24
CA TRP A 139 6.28 8.60 8.87
C TRP A 139 6.22 7.28 9.63
N TYR A 140 5.74 7.28 10.88
CA TYR A 140 5.52 6.07 11.65
C TYR A 140 4.43 5.20 11.01
N HIS A 141 3.32 5.83 10.58
CA HIS A 141 2.26 5.14 9.86
C HIS A 141 2.76 4.48 8.57
N HIS A 142 3.55 5.19 7.75
CA HIS A 142 4.10 4.62 6.51
C HIS A 142 5.02 3.41 6.75
N VAL A 143 5.88 3.45 7.78
CA VAL A 143 6.69 2.29 8.18
C VAL A 143 5.80 1.13 8.64
N LEU A 144 4.80 1.43 9.48
CA LEU A 144 3.91 0.41 10.02
C LEU A 144 3.08 -0.25 8.93
N THR A 145 2.44 0.52 8.04
CA THR A 145 1.55 -0.01 7.00
C THR A 145 2.30 -0.83 5.96
N LEU A 146 3.54 -0.47 5.61
CA LEU A 146 4.39 -1.27 4.75
C LEU A 146 4.66 -2.66 5.35
N ASN A 147 5.23 -2.71 6.55
CA ASN A 147 5.62 -3.98 7.16
C ASN A 147 4.42 -4.82 7.56
N TYR A 148 3.40 -4.18 8.15
CA TYR A 148 2.16 -4.85 8.50
C TYR A 148 1.46 -5.41 7.26
N GLY A 149 1.34 -4.63 6.19
CA GLY A 149 0.67 -5.06 4.95
C GLY A 149 1.33 -6.28 4.31
N ILE A 150 2.66 -6.34 4.29
CA ILE A 150 3.39 -7.49 3.75
C ILE A 150 3.25 -8.71 4.68
N LEU A 151 3.39 -8.52 5.99
CA LEU A 151 3.30 -9.60 6.97
C LEU A 151 1.91 -10.22 7.01
N SER A 152 0.87 -9.40 7.14
CA SER A 152 -0.50 -9.88 7.31
C SER A 152 -1.04 -10.53 6.03
N PHE A 153 -0.66 -10.02 4.85
CA PHE A 153 -0.99 -10.70 3.58
C PHE A 153 -0.31 -12.06 3.48
N SER A 154 0.98 -12.13 3.87
CA SER A 154 1.76 -13.37 3.89
C SER A 154 1.14 -14.44 4.80
N GLU A 155 0.62 -14.02 5.95
CA GLU A 155 0.01 -14.88 6.98
C GLU A 155 -1.47 -15.20 6.72
N LYS A 156 -2.03 -14.76 5.60
CA LYS A 156 -3.46 -14.94 5.28
C LYS A 156 -4.37 -14.39 6.37
N THR A 157 -4.04 -13.24 6.95
CA THR A 157 -4.86 -12.61 7.99
C THR A 157 -6.26 -12.25 7.44
N PRO A 158 -7.35 -12.83 7.94
CA PRO A 158 -8.69 -12.63 7.39
C PRO A 158 -9.19 -11.17 7.43
N TYR A 159 -8.91 -10.47 8.52
CA TYR A 159 -9.36 -9.08 8.73
C TYR A 159 -8.79 -8.08 7.69
N ASN A 160 -7.77 -8.48 6.92
CA ASN A 160 -7.19 -7.63 5.88
C ASN A 160 -8.19 -7.24 4.78
N THR A 161 -9.25 -8.02 4.56
CA THR A 161 -10.33 -7.67 3.62
C THR A 161 -10.86 -6.26 3.90
N TRP A 162 -11.15 -5.97 5.17
CA TRP A 162 -11.65 -4.69 5.65
C TRP A 162 -10.59 -3.60 5.65
N ILE A 163 -9.35 -3.92 6.06
CA ILE A 163 -8.25 -2.94 6.07
C ILE A 163 -7.98 -2.42 4.65
N ILE A 164 -7.86 -3.33 3.68
CA ILE A 164 -7.56 -2.99 2.29
C ILE A 164 -8.73 -2.22 1.67
N TRP A 165 -9.97 -2.71 1.83
CA TRP A 165 -11.16 -2.04 1.32
C TRP A 165 -11.35 -0.63 1.89
N LEU A 166 -11.20 -0.46 3.22
CA LEU A 166 -11.28 0.85 3.88
C LEU A 166 -10.16 1.77 3.40
N ASN A 167 -8.92 1.29 3.30
CA ASN A 167 -7.80 2.12 2.89
C ASN A 167 -8.02 2.63 1.45
N PHE A 168 -8.37 1.76 0.51
CA PHE A 168 -8.71 2.18 -0.85
C PHE A 168 -9.84 3.20 -0.88
N THR A 169 -10.91 2.96 -0.12
CA THR A 169 -12.09 3.84 -0.11
C THR A 169 -11.77 5.22 0.46
N VAL A 170 -10.99 5.29 1.56
CA VAL A 170 -10.55 6.55 2.14
C VAL A 170 -9.57 7.26 1.20
N HIS A 171 -8.61 6.55 0.60
CA HIS A 171 -7.61 7.15 -0.29
C HIS A 171 -8.21 7.65 -1.61
N ALA A 172 -9.30 7.02 -2.09
CA ALA A 172 -10.09 7.51 -3.23
C ALA A 172 -10.76 8.87 -2.98
N VAL A 173 -10.95 9.26 -1.72
CA VAL A 173 -11.51 10.57 -1.31
C VAL A 173 -10.41 11.53 -0.87
N MET A 174 -9.38 11.03 -0.19
CA MET A 174 -8.29 11.83 0.40
C MET A 174 -7.39 12.48 -0.65
N TYR A 175 -7.08 11.80 -1.76
CA TYR A 175 -6.21 12.33 -2.82
C TYR A 175 -6.96 13.16 -3.89
N ARG A 176 -8.17 13.64 -3.56
CA ARG A 176 -8.92 14.59 -4.39
C ARG A 176 -8.43 16.02 -4.23
#